data_AF-A0A7H0K172-F1
#
_entry.id   AF-A0A7H0K172-F1
#
_cell.length_a   1.000
_cell.length_b   1.000
_cell.length_c   1.000
_cell.angle_alpha   90.00
_cell.angle_beta   90.00
_cell.angle_gamma   90.00
#
_symmetry.space_group_name_H-M   'P 1'
#
loop_
_entity.id
_entity.type
_entity.pdbx_description
1 polymer ?
#
loop_
_entity_poly.entity_id
_entity_poly.type
_entity_poly.pdbx_seq_one_letter_code
_entity_poly.pdbx_strand_id
1 'polypeptide(L)'
;MLSWIILILVLILLSIIGVKLFATVFGRGEALPPMPPTAEVKEANRRAVEEGNFGDIQLEVVQRGYRMDQVDVLIEQLAGGALKPETRVESPEENVSSTNQ
;
A
#
# COMPACT_ATOMS: atom_id res chain seq x y z
N MET A 1 9.32 48.99 8.09
CA MET A 1 10.17 47.79 8.23
C MET A 1 9.65 46.74 9.22
N LEU A 2 8.71 47.01 10.13
CA LEU A 2 8.18 45.96 11.02
C LEU A 2 7.05 45.14 10.37
N SER A 3 6.22 45.80 9.55
CA SER A 3 5.02 45.22 8.92
C SER A 3 5.31 43.97 8.07
N TRP A 4 6.41 43.96 7.30
CA TRP A 4 6.79 42.79 6.48
C TRP A 4 7.19 41.56 7.31
N ILE A 5 7.81 41.76 8.48
CA ILE A 5 8.23 40.67 9.38
C ILE A 5 7.00 40.03 10.00
N ILE A 6 6.02 40.85 10.39
CA ILE A 6 4.73 40.38 10.91
C ILE A 6 4.00 39.58 9.83
N LEU A 7 3.98 40.08 8.58
CA LEU A 7 3.37 39.37 7.45
C LEU A 7 4.01 37.99 7.22
N ILE A 8 5.34 37.90 7.23
CA ILE A 8 6.06 36.63 7.08
C ILE A 8 5.72 35.68 8.23
N LEU A 9 5.67 36.16 9.47
CA LEU A 9 5.30 35.35 10.64
C LEU A 9 3.88 34.78 10.51
N VAL A 10 2.92 35.63 10.09
CA VAL A 10 1.53 35.20 9.87
C VAL A 10 1.47 34.16 8.75
N LEU A 11 2.19 34.35 7.64
CA LEU A 11 2.24 33.36 6.55
C LEU A 11 2.83 32.03 7.00
N ILE A 12 3.91 32.03 7.78
CA ILE A 12 4.51 30.81 8.33
C ILE A 12 3.49 30.09 9.21
N LEU A 13 2.82 30.82 10.11
CA LEU A 13 1.82 30.25 10.99
C LEU A 13 0.66 29.61 10.18
N LEU A 14 0.17 30.33 9.17
CA LEU A 14 -0.92 29.88 8.31
C LEU A 14 -0.52 28.65 7.47
N SER A 15 0.73 28.62 7.00
CA SER A 15 1.31 27.47 6.30
C SER A 15 1.39 26.24 7.20
N ILE A 16 1.89 26.38 8.43
CA ILE A 16 1.96 25.26 9.39
C ILE A 16 0.57 24.70 9.67
N ILE A 17 -0.41 25.58 9.89
CA ILE A 17 -1.81 25.20 10.12
C ILE A 17 -2.35 24.47 8.89
N GLY A 18 -2.16 25.02 7.69
CA GLY A 18 -2.58 24.40 6.44
C GLY A 18 -1.99 23.00 6.26
N VAL A 19 -0.67 22.85 6.40
CA VAL A 19 0.01 21.56 6.29
C VAL A 19 -0.51 20.56 7.32
N LYS A 20 -0.78 20.99 8.57
CA LYS A 20 -1.36 20.12 9.60
C LYS A 20 -2.76 19.65 9.23
N LEU A 21 -3.63 20.56 8.80
CA LEU A 21 -4.98 20.23 8.34
C LEU A 21 -4.95 19.28 7.14
N PHE A 22 -4.13 19.58 6.14
CA PHE A 22 -3.95 18.70 4.98
C PHE A 22 -3.39 17.34 5.41
N ALA A 23 -2.36 17.27 6.26
CA ALA A 23 -1.83 16.00 6.74
C ALA A 23 -2.86 15.16 7.53
N THR A 24 -3.79 15.80 8.22
CA THR A 24 -4.90 15.12 8.91
C THR A 24 -5.99 14.67 7.94
N VAL A 25 -6.40 15.53 7.00
CA VAL A 25 -7.50 15.26 6.05
C VAL A 25 -7.08 14.27 4.96
N PHE A 26 -5.88 14.44 4.40
CA PHE A 26 -5.31 13.49 3.45
C PHE A 26 -4.78 12.23 4.14
N GLY A 27 -4.68 12.26 5.47
CA GLY A 27 -4.31 11.13 6.30
C GLY A 27 -2.85 10.74 6.08
N ARG A 28 -2.18 10.32 7.14
CA ARG A 28 -1.19 9.26 6.95
C ARG A 28 -2.02 8.06 6.54
N GLY A 29 -2.22 7.87 5.23
CA GLY A 29 -3.20 6.95 4.66
C GLY A 29 -3.15 5.63 5.43
N GLU A 30 -4.14 5.43 6.30
CA GLU A 30 -4.20 4.41 7.35
C GLU A 30 -2.85 4.17 8.06
N ALA A 31 -2.76 4.49 9.35
CA ALA A 31 -1.69 3.90 10.16
C ALA A 31 -1.91 2.38 10.14
N LEU A 32 -1.34 1.69 9.14
CA LEU A 32 -1.43 0.25 9.01
C LEU A 32 -0.99 -0.31 10.36
N PRO A 33 -1.80 -1.19 10.98
CA PRO A 33 -1.40 -1.82 12.22
C PRO A 33 0.04 -2.35 12.04
N PRO A 34 0.92 -2.13 13.04
CA PRO A 34 2.30 -2.55 12.93
C PRO A 34 2.30 -4.02 12.53
N MET A 35 2.95 -4.33 11.40
CA MET A 35 2.97 -5.67 10.84
C MET A 35 3.41 -6.65 11.93
N PRO A 36 2.70 -7.78 12.12
CA PRO A 36 3.05 -8.76 13.14
C PRO A 36 4.52 -9.17 13.00
N PRO A 37 5.21 -9.50 14.10
CA PRO A 37 6.60 -9.91 14.04
C PRO A 37 6.78 -11.06 13.04
N THR A 38 7.83 -11.01 12.22
CA THR A 38 8.08 -11.94 11.11
C THR A 38 7.98 -13.43 11.50
N ALA A 39 8.25 -13.77 12.76
CA ALA A 39 8.10 -15.13 13.29
C ALA A 39 6.63 -15.61 13.30
N GLU A 40 5.68 -14.74 13.64
CA GLU A 40 4.24 -15.06 13.68
C GLU A 40 3.68 -15.22 12.26
N VAL A 41 4.16 -14.41 11.31
CA VAL A 41 3.77 -14.51 9.89
C VAL A 41 4.20 -15.86 9.30
N LYS A 42 5.41 -16.34 9.61
CA LYS A 42 5.88 -17.66 9.15
C LYS A 42 5.08 -18.82 9.73
N GLU A 43 4.65 -18.68 10.99
CA GLU A 43 3.80 -19.67 11.67
C GLU A 43 2.40 -19.72 11.04
N ALA A 44 1.78 -18.56 10.85
CA ALA A 44 0.47 -18.42 10.20
C ALA A 44 0.49 -18.97 8.76
N ASN A 45 1.51 -18.63 7.98
CA ASN A 45 1.68 -19.14 6.61
C ASN A 45 1.83 -20.66 6.57
N ARG A 46 2.53 -21.26 7.53
CA ARG A 46 2.67 -22.72 7.59
C ARG A 46 1.30 -23.38 7.82
N ARG A 47 0.52 -22.87 8.77
CA ARG A 47 -0.83 -23.35 9.03
C ARG A 47 -1.74 -23.18 7.82
N ALA A 48 -1.66 -22.05 7.14
CA ALA A 48 -2.41 -21.79 5.90
C ALA A 48 -2.08 -22.82 4.80
N VAL A 49 -0.80 -23.19 4.65
CA VAL A 49 -0.37 -24.24 3.71
C VAL A 49 -0.87 -25.63 4.13
N GLU A 50 -0.82 -25.97 5.43
CA GLU A 50 -1.34 -27.24 5.96
C GLU A 50 -2.86 -27.37 5.77
N GLU A 51 -3.59 -26.26 5.93
CA GLU A 51 -5.05 -26.18 5.76
C GLU A 51 -5.47 -26.03 4.28
N GLY A 52 -4.51 -25.91 3.34
CA GLY A 52 -4.77 -25.71 1.91
C GLY A 52 -5.33 -24.33 1.55
N ASN A 53 -5.31 -23.39 2.49
CA ASN A 53 -5.81 -22.03 2.32
C ASN A 53 -4.69 -21.09 1.87
N PHE A 54 -4.29 -21.23 0.61
CA PHE A 54 -3.20 -20.42 0.04
C PHE A 54 -3.56 -18.92 -0.13
N GLY A 55 -4.83 -18.54 0.01
CA GLY A 55 -5.28 -17.14 -0.04
C GLY A 55 -4.99 -16.34 1.24
N ASP A 56 -4.67 -17.01 2.35
CA ASP A 56 -4.38 -16.38 3.65
C ASP A 56 -2.86 -16.20 3.91
N ILE A 57 -2.03 -16.54 2.91
CA ILE A 57 -0.57 -16.43 3.01
C ILE A 57 -0.15 -14.96 2.90
N GLN A 58 0.59 -14.47 3.89
CA GLN A 58 1.11 -13.10 3.93
C GLN A 58 2.63 -13.10 3.82
N LEU A 59 3.18 -12.44 2.79
CA LEU A 59 4.62 -12.37 2.56
C LEU A 59 5.13 -10.94 2.82
N GLU A 60 6.12 -10.82 3.70
CA GLU A 60 6.77 -9.55 4.01
C GLU A 60 7.67 -9.08 2.85
N VAL A 61 7.59 -7.79 2.51
CA VAL A 61 8.41 -7.16 1.47
C VAL A 61 9.65 -6.54 2.08
N VAL A 62 10.82 -7.10 1.76
CA VAL A 62 12.12 -6.60 2.24
C VAL A 62 12.92 -5.98 1.10
N GLN A 63 13.88 -5.09 1.44
CA GLN A 63 14.69 -4.34 0.48
C GLN A 63 15.47 -5.22 -0.51
N ARG A 64 15.74 -6.48 -0.14
CA ARG A 64 16.30 -7.51 -1.02
C ARG A 64 15.45 -8.78 -0.94
N GLY A 65 14.24 -8.70 -1.46
CA GLY A 65 13.32 -9.83 -1.59
C GLY A 65 13.32 -10.43 -3.00
N TYR A 66 12.62 -11.55 -3.15
CA TYR A 66 12.22 -12.03 -4.47
C TYR A 66 11.17 -11.11 -5.09
N ARG A 67 11.08 -11.16 -6.41
CA ARG A 67 10.12 -10.41 -7.20
C ARG A 67 8.72 -10.99 -7.00
N MET A 68 7.75 -10.16 -6.61
CA MET A 68 6.36 -10.58 -6.34
C MET A 68 5.74 -11.32 -7.52
N ASP A 69 5.92 -10.79 -8.74
CA ASP A 69 5.44 -11.41 -9.99
C ASP A 69 5.97 -12.84 -10.20
N GLN A 70 7.21 -13.12 -9.80
CA GLN A 70 7.79 -14.45 -9.93
C GLN A 70 7.29 -15.41 -8.86
N VAL A 71 7.08 -14.89 -7.65
CA VAL A 71 6.57 -15.68 -6.53
C VAL A 71 5.11 -16.05 -6.78
N ASP A 72 4.28 -15.12 -7.24
CA ASP A 72 2.85 -15.37 -7.49
C ASP A 72 2.63 -16.47 -8.53
N VAL A 73 3.37 -16.43 -9.64
CA VAL A 73 3.33 -17.48 -10.68
C VAL A 73 3.77 -18.83 -10.13
N LEU A 74 4.82 -18.87 -9.30
CA LEU A 74 5.31 -20.11 -8.70
C LEU A 74 4.27 -20.71 -7.73
N ILE A 75 3.62 -19.89 -6.90
CA ILE A 75 2.58 -20.36 -5.97
C ILE A 75 1.37 -20.86 -6.75
N GLU A 76 0.95 -20.19 -7.83
CA GLU A 76 -0.15 -20.64 -8.69
C GLU A 76 0.13 -22.02 -9.30
N GLN A 77 1.35 -22.25 -9.78
CA GLN A 77 1.78 -23.53 -10.30
C GLN A 77 1.82 -24.62 -9.22
N LEU A 78 2.31 -24.30 -8.02
CA LEU A 78 2.35 -25.24 -6.89
C LEU A 78 0.96 -25.57 -6.35
N ALA A 79 0.03 -24.61 -6.37
CA ALA A 79 -1.36 -24.79 -5.98
C ALA A 79 -2.20 -25.50 -7.06
N GLY A 80 -1.61 -25.85 -8.22
CA GLY A 80 -2.31 -26.54 -9.30
C GLY A 80 -3.45 -25.72 -9.93
N GLY A 81 -3.34 -24.38 -9.93
CA GLY A 81 -4.39 -23.48 -10.44
C GLY A 81 -5.60 -23.32 -9.50
N ALA A 82 -5.50 -23.74 -8.24
CA ALA A 82 -6.56 -23.57 -7.23
C ALA A 82 -6.60 -22.18 -6.59
N LEU A 83 -5.62 -21.31 -6.88
CA LEU A 83 -5.64 -19.92 -6.44
C LEU A 83 -6.71 -19.18 -7.22
N LYS A 84 -7.78 -18.82 -6.55
CA LYS A 84 -8.81 -17.95 -7.09
C LYS A 84 -8.17 -16.57 -7.28
N PRO A 85 -8.06 -16.03 -8.51
CA PRO A 85 -7.49 -14.72 -8.71
C PRO A 85 -8.38 -13.74 -7.94
N GLU A 86 -7.83 -13.17 -6.86
CA GLU A 86 -8.37 -11.95 -6.26
C GLU A 86 -8.49 -10.98 -7.42
N THR A 87 -9.74 -10.73 -7.80
CA THR A 87 -10.09 -9.93 -8.94
C THR A 87 -9.49 -8.57 -8.66
N ARG A 88 -8.35 -8.27 -9.30
CA ARG A 88 -7.90 -6.91 -9.47
C ARG A 88 -9.12 -6.17 -10.00
N VAL A 89 -9.72 -5.36 -9.14
CA VAL A 89 -10.70 -4.37 -9.54
C VAL A 89 -9.91 -3.45 -10.47
N GLU A 90 -9.90 -3.80 -11.76
CA GLU A 90 -9.71 -2.83 -12.82
C GLU A 90 -10.78 -1.79 -12.57
N SER A 91 -10.39 -0.67 -11.96
CA SER A 91 -11.16 0.55 -12.06
C SER A 91 -11.44 0.78 -13.53
N PRO A 92 -12.71 0.79 -13.96
CA PRO A 92 -13.04 1.12 -15.33
C PRO A 92 -12.60 2.56 -15.63
N GLU A 93 -11.96 2.71 -16.79
CA GLU A 93 -11.92 3.93 -17.60
C GLU A 93 -11.05 5.11 -17.15
N GLU A 94 -9.89 5.27 -17.80
CA GLU A 94 -9.59 6.54 -18.50
C GLU A 94 -8.65 6.29 -19.69
N ASN A 95 -9.12 5.53 -20.68
CA ASN A 95 -8.61 5.63 -22.04
C ASN A 95 -9.34 6.80 -22.72
N VAL A 96 -8.92 8.03 -22.42
CA VAL A 96 -9.27 9.22 -23.20
C VAL A 96 -7.97 9.98 -23.51
N SER A 97 -7.11 9.40 -24.35
CA SER A 97 -6.12 10.20 -25.06
C SER A 97 -5.66 9.52 -26.34
N SER A 98 -6.61 9.15 -27.19
CA SER A 98 -6.35 8.83 -28.60
C SER A 98 -7.54 9.25 -29.47
N THR A 99 -7.93 10.51 -29.37
CA THR A 99 -8.69 11.21 -30.42
C THR A 99 -8.41 12.70 -30.24
N ASN A 100 -7.32 13.17 -30.85
CA ASN A 100 -7.31 14.49 -31.47
C ASN A 100 -6.43 14.38 -32.70
N GLN A 101 -7.16 14.18 -33.78
CA GLN A 101 -6.78 14.45 -35.16
C GLN A 101 -6.52 15.96 -35.31
#